data_AF-U3BNK6-F1
#
_entry.id   AF-U3BNK6-F1
#
_cell.length_a   1.000
_cell.length_b   1.000
_cell.length_c   1.000
_cell.angle_alpha   90.00
_cell.angle_beta   90.00
_cell.angle_gamma   90.00
#
_symmetry.space_group_name_H-M   'P 1'
#
loop_
_entity.id
_entity.type
_entity.pdbx_description
1 polymer ?
#
loop_
_entity_poly.entity_id
_entity_poly.type
_entity_poly.pdbx_seq_one_letter_code
_entity_poly.pdbx_strand_id
1 'polypeptide(L)'
;MPNTKKTAARFVAAYYPPVETPQSKCLPTRETVREKPQPSARFQCVLRIYTAEDELSQYSVGRGQWKLLTNTKGVAPLANWEVSSQDDGTTLLTASCHKEASRRLVYEWIRGAGYGKQYEVMTRPKGSSDINAQFVPVKLALLRDGVAGWPTQGYFYHFIDGALQAECQIAGEGRWSYQLLCSDERGLDERPLFERHLSHFLLPYRIENHSPGEQYLLYRRERLSTEEWASLSSSWLAQHGLRLNMDAVIAAFNGPLTTEVRQEDIPPSGHLRVGHVYPFGDVWGQYRHPELAPELVHIQTDSSVNQRMPVVMVGEWDGEGYSTGEQVSMTQLTGRGPFYLKTPRAPRAKFWFSRIDQRAEFSAEKASERLSDSDQRDVLECSDGTQMTSFNKSMNAWVTHFWDDNPLPEELDVLVLHNGYTGAAGVRIDLDELDPGQQILVTGGTLSGCTMVTGVKGRQFYALHAGTAISPNEWKTGQHGVRDNYALLKLMMPENDLTAPPEWDNDGMPALLDCFSQATMAYSGKPEAKMQRADARCFNYYRPEILYSVCCSFSLIKKDRHGNVSVETLTELGEISQDSSAENKSVSNFVYEARDTRVKVLL
;
A
#
# COMPACT_ATOMS: atom_id res chain seq x y z
N MET A 1 38.34 -105.98 66.76
CA MET A 1 39.52 -105.43 66.08
C MET A 1 39.38 -103.92 65.97
N PRO A 2 40.49 -103.17 66.06
CA PRO A 2 40.57 -101.77 66.51
C PRO A 2 40.05 -100.81 65.41
N ASN A 3 39.76 -99.53 65.62
CA ASN A 3 40.78 -98.53 65.95
C ASN A 3 40.17 -97.14 66.25
N THR A 4 40.69 -96.54 67.32
CA THR A 4 41.09 -95.13 67.48
C THR A 4 40.14 -93.97 67.18
N LYS A 5 39.62 -93.44 68.30
CA LYS A 5 39.52 -92.03 68.72
C LYS A 5 40.34 -90.99 67.93
N LYS A 6 39.73 -89.81 67.72
CA LYS A 6 40.30 -88.49 68.09
C LYS A 6 39.21 -87.42 68.20
N THR A 7 39.08 -86.86 69.40
CA THR A 7 38.22 -85.74 69.77
C THR A 7 38.98 -84.43 69.57
N ALA A 8 38.38 -83.39 68.97
CA ALA A 8 38.78 -82.00 69.26
C ALA A 8 37.83 -80.95 68.68
N ALA A 9 37.64 -79.91 69.50
CA ALA A 9 37.33 -78.52 69.17
C ALA A 9 35.93 -78.18 68.59
N ARG A 10 35.07 -77.74 69.52
CA ARG A 10 33.82 -77.03 69.25
C ARG A 10 34.15 -75.58 68.91
N PHE A 11 34.15 -75.25 67.63
CA PHE A 11 34.29 -73.87 67.14
C PHE A 11 32.93 -73.16 67.23
N VAL A 12 32.91 -72.02 67.91
CA VAL A 12 31.78 -71.08 67.92
C VAL A 12 31.86 -70.26 66.64
N ALA A 13 30.89 -70.40 65.75
CA ALA A 13 30.80 -69.59 64.55
C ALA A 13 30.34 -68.16 64.94
N ALA A 14 31.09 -67.16 64.47
CA ALA A 14 30.73 -65.75 64.58
C ALA A 14 29.42 -65.48 63.81
N TYR A 15 28.44 -64.89 64.49
CA TYR A 15 27.18 -64.46 63.90
C TYR A 15 27.42 -63.16 63.13
N TYR A 16 27.37 -63.23 61.80
CA TYR A 16 27.20 -62.06 60.94
C TYR A 16 25.78 -62.10 60.37
N PRO A 17 24.99 -61.02 60.46
CA PRO A 17 23.72 -60.95 59.74
C PRO A 17 23.97 -61.10 58.23
N PRO A 18 23.12 -61.82 57.48
CA PRO A 18 23.28 -61.98 56.04
C PRO A 18 23.29 -60.62 55.36
N VAL A 19 24.28 -60.37 54.50
CA VAL A 19 24.20 -59.29 53.51
C VAL A 19 22.98 -59.59 52.65
N GLU A 20 22.03 -58.66 52.57
CA GLU A 20 20.96 -58.74 51.57
C GLU A 20 21.58 -58.66 50.18
N THR A 21 21.88 -59.82 49.60
CA THR A 21 22.06 -59.92 48.15
C THR A 21 20.69 -59.67 47.53
N PRO A 22 20.56 -58.75 46.57
CA PRO A 22 19.32 -58.56 45.84
C PRO A 22 18.91 -59.90 45.26
N GLN A 23 17.77 -60.42 45.69
CA GLN A 23 17.15 -61.57 45.04
C GLN A 23 16.89 -61.18 43.60
N SER A 24 17.74 -61.68 42.70
CA SER A 24 17.43 -61.81 41.30
C SER A 24 16.18 -62.67 41.19
N LYS A 25 15.02 -62.01 41.14
CA LYS A 25 13.80 -62.63 40.67
C LYS A 25 13.99 -62.87 39.18
N CYS A 26 14.38 -64.09 38.82
CA CYS A 26 14.13 -64.61 37.48
C CYS A 26 12.62 -64.53 37.25
N LEU A 27 12.18 -63.42 36.65
CA LEU A 27 10.91 -63.37 35.95
C LEU A 27 11.05 -64.34 34.77
N PRO A 28 10.02 -65.17 34.49
CA PRO A 28 10.04 -65.98 33.28
C PRO A 28 10.26 -65.05 32.10
N THR A 29 11.20 -65.41 31.22
CA THR A 29 11.42 -64.72 29.95
C THR A 29 10.08 -64.74 29.21
N ARG A 30 9.35 -63.63 29.30
CA ARG A 30 8.26 -63.36 28.38
C ARG A 30 8.98 -63.31 27.04
N GLU A 31 8.76 -64.30 26.18
CA GLU A 31 9.04 -64.12 24.77
C GLU A 31 8.46 -62.75 24.41
N THR A 32 9.33 -61.82 24.01
CA THR A 32 8.90 -60.58 23.40
C THR A 32 8.01 -61.02 22.25
N VAL A 33 6.69 -60.91 22.46
CA VAL A 33 5.73 -60.88 21.37
C VAL A 33 6.36 -59.92 20.39
N ARG A 34 6.77 -60.41 19.22
CA ARG A 34 7.22 -59.55 18.13
C ARG A 34 6.09 -58.54 17.96
N GLU A 35 6.31 -57.31 18.41
CA GLU A 35 5.41 -56.22 18.09
C GLU A 35 5.25 -56.28 16.58
N LYS A 36 4.01 -56.44 16.11
CA LYS A 36 3.74 -56.36 14.67
C LYS A 36 4.42 -55.07 14.21
N PRO A 37 5.25 -55.10 13.16
CA PRO A 37 5.92 -53.90 12.69
C PRO A 37 4.87 -52.81 12.55
N GLN A 38 5.04 -51.72 13.30
CA GLN A 38 4.14 -50.58 13.24
C GLN A 38 4.04 -50.18 11.75
N PRO A 39 2.83 -50.06 11.19
CA PRO A 39 2.70 -49.78 9.76
C PRO A 39 3.46 -48.51 9.44
N SER A 40 4.42 -48.59 8.52
CA SER A 40 5.20 -47.43 8.09
C SER A 40 4.25 -46.32 7.65
N ALA A 41 4.52 -45.08 8.06
CA ALA A 41 3.73 -43.94 7.62
C ALA A 41 3.83 -43.82 6.08
N ARG A 42 2.69 -43.92 5.41
CA ARG A 42 2.58 -43.90 3.94
C ARG A 42 2.13 -42.55 3.39
N PHE A 43 1.72 -41.64 4.27
CA PHE A 43 1.20 -40.33 3.93
C PHE A 43 1.97 -39.26 4.70
N GLN A 44 1.81 -38.00 4.31
CA GLN A 44 2.45 -36.84 4.92
C GLN A 44 1.52 -35.62 4.85
N CYS A 45 1.78 -34.66 5.74
CA CYS A 45 1.29 -33.29 5.62
C CYS A 45 2.51 -32.37 5.58
N VAL A 46 2.59 -31.51 4.56
CA VAL A 46 3.75 -30.62 4.36
C VAL A 46 3.30 -29.17 4.44
N LEU A 47 3.93 -28.39 5.32
CA LEU A 47 3.76 -26.95 5.41
C LEU A 47 5.00 -26.27 4.84
N ARG A 48 4.82 -25.17 4.12
CA ARG A 48 5.92 -24.25 3.76
C ARG A 48 5.79 -22.97 4.56
N ILE A 49 6.88 -22.59 5.24
CA ILE A 49 6.99 -21.33 5.95
C ILE A 49 8.04 -20.46 5.24
N TYR A 50 7.67 -19.24 4.87
CA TYR A 50 8.57 -18.29 4.19
C TYR A 50 9.52 -17.60 5.17
N THR A 51 10.43 -18.38 5.76
CA THR A 51 11.49 -17.94 6.67
C THR A 51 12.53 -19.06 6.79
N ALA A 52 13.74 -18.71 7.21
CA ALA A 52 14.81 -19.68 7.44
C ALA A 52 14.57 -20.51 8.72
N GLU A 53 15.20 -21.69 8.80
CA GLU A 53 14.96 -22.65 9.87
C GLU A 53 15.37 -22.12 11.26
N ASP A 54 16.47 -21.38 11.33
CA ASP A 54 16.99 -20.75 12.55
C ASP A 54 16.08 -19.63 13.07
N GLU A 55 15.27 -19.03 12.20
CA GLU A 55 14.33 -17.97 12.54
C GLU A 55 12.94 -18.46 13.00
N LEU A 56 12.62 -19.74 12.81
CA LEU A 56 11.29 -20.29 13.16
C LEU A 56 10.88 -20.00 14.61
N SER A 57 11.86 -19.97 15.53
CA SER A 57 11.61 -19.72 16.95
C SER A 57 11.29 -18.25 17.25
N GLN A 58 11.96 -17.32 16.55
CA GLN A 58 11.75 -15.88 16.63
C GLN A 58 10.34 -15.51 16.19
N TYR A 59 9.88 -16.11 15.08
CA TYR A 59 8.53 -15.88 14.56
C TYR A 59 7.48 -16.84 15.13
N SER A 60 7.79 -17.58 16.20
CA SER A 60 6.84 -18.51 16.84
C SER A 60 6.10 -19.42 15.87
N VAL A 61 6.77 -19.89 14.81
CA VAL A 61 6.19 -20.72 13.73
C VAL A 61 6.87 -22.08 13.59
N GLY A 62 7.63 -22.47 14.60
CA GLY A 62 8.35 -23.75 14.64
C GLY A 62 7.47 -24.97 14.95
N ARG A 63 8.14 -26.11 15.12
CA ARG A 63 7.52 -27.44 15.32
C ARG A 63 6.47 -27.47 16.45
N GLY A 64 6.66 -26.65 17.48
CA GLY A 64 5.84 -26.67 18.70
C GLY A 64 4.47 -25.99 18.54
N GLN A 65 4.29 -25.18 17.50
CA GLN A 65 3.09 -24.38 17.30
C GLN A 65 2.05 -25.05 16.40
N TRP A 66 2.46 -26.08 15.65
CA TRP A 66 1.59 -26.76 14.71
C TRP A 66 1.09 -28.09 15.27
N LYS A 67 -0.21 -28.33 15.16
CA LYS A 67 -0.84 -29.61 15.52
C LYS A 67 -1.73 -30.08 14.38
N LEU A 68 -1.67 -31.37 14.08
CA LEU A 68 -2.57 -32.02 13.15
C LEU A 68 -3.58 -32.85 13.94
N LEU A 69 -4.83 -32.38 13.98
CA LEU A 69 -5.92 -33.02 14.70
C LEU A 69 -6.65 -34.00 13.80
N THR A 70 -7.14 -35.08 14.41
CA THR A 70 -8.06 -36.00 13.77
C THR A 70 -9.51 -35.61 14.07
N ASN A 71 -10.44 -36.00 13.21
CA ASN A 71 -11.88 -35.82 13.49
C ASN A 71 -12.43 -36.89 14.45
N THR A 72 -11.59 -37.84 14.89
CA THR A 72 -11.95 -38.90 15.82
C THR A 72 -11.66 -38.48 17.26
N LYS A 73 -12.68 -38.50 18.12
CA LYS A 73 -12.52 -38.20 19.56
C LYS A 73 -11.56 -39.21 20.21
N GLY A 74 -10.66 -38.71 21.07
CA GLY A 74 -9.73 -39.52 21.86
C GLY A 74 -8.41 -39.90 21.17
N VAL A 75 -8.20 -39.51 19.91
CA VAL A 75 -6.90 -39.68 19.25
C VAL A 75 -5.99 -38.49 19.56
N ALA A 76 -4.79 -38.78 20.06
CA ALA A 76 -3.81 -37.74 20.37
C ALA A 76 -3.45 -36.92 19.10
N PRO A 77 -3.28 -35.61 19.23
CA PRO A 77 -2.86 -34.75 18.12
C PRO A 77 -1.44 -35.10 17.66
N LEU A 78 -1.20 -35.05 16.36
CA LEU A 78 0.14 -35.20 15.83
C LEU A 78 0.85 -33.83 15.85
N ALA A 79 1.90 -33.72 16.66
CA ALA A 79 2.66 -32.49 16.85
C ALA A 79 4.17 -32.65 16.56
N ASN A 80 4.56 -33.80 16.00
CA ASN A 80 5.94 -34.07 15.62
C ASN A 80 6.12 -33.69 14.15
N TRP A 81 6.88 -32.61 13.92
CA TRP A 81 7.21 -32.10 12.60
C TRP A 81 8.70 -32.25 12.33
N GLU A 82 9.04 -32.90 11.22
CA GLU A 82 10.38 -32.86 10.64
C GLU A 82 10.58 -31.50 9.98
N VAL A 83 11.79 -30.96 10.05
CA VAL A 83 12.11 -29.63 9.49
C VAL A 83 13.21 -29.79 8.47
N SER A 84 13.04 -29.13 7.32
CA SER A 84 14.05 -29.08 6.28
C SER A 84 14.09 -27.69 5.65
N SER A 85 15.24 -27.04 5.76
CA SER A 85 15.58 -25.82 5.02
C SER A 85 15.60 -26.07 3.50
N GLN A 86 15.23 -25.06 2.71
CA GLN A 86 15.22 -25.08 1.25
C GLN A 86 16.17 -24.01 0.68
N ASP A 87 16.63 -24.20 -0.56
CA ASP A 87 17.59 -23.29 -1.21
C ASP A 87 17.00 -21.90 -1.50
N ASP A 88 15.68 -21.78 -1.58
CA ASP A 88 14.95 -20.51 -1.74
C ASP A 88 14.82 -19.70 -0.44
N GLY A 89 15.40 -20.18 0.66
CA GLY A 89 15.33 -19.55 1.98
C GLY A 89 14.05 -19.87 2.76
N THR A 90 13.16 -20.72 2.21
CA THR A 90 11.97 -21.20 2.92
C THR A 90 12.28 -22.44 3.76
N THR A 91 11.37 -22.78 4.67
CA THR A 91 11.46 -23.98 5.50
C THR A 91 10.23 -24.85 5.34
N LEU A 92 10.43 -26.16 5.17
CA LEU A 92 9.33 -27.13 5.17
C LEU A 92 9.17 -27.79 6.54
N LEU A 93 7.92 -27.90 6.99
CA LEU A 93 7.52 -28.69 8.15
C LEU A 93 6.74 -29.92 7.67
N THR A 94 7.25 -31.13 7.92
CA THR A 94 6.64 -32.38 7.44
C THR A 94 6.16 -33.27 8.58
N ALA A 95 4.89 -33.64 8.55
CA ALA A 95 4.24 -34.53 9.50
C ALA A 95 3.90 -35.89 8.85
N SER A 96 4.53 -36.97 9.32
CA SER A 96 4.26 -38.33 8.82
C SER A 96 2.90 -38.86 9.31
N CYS A 97 2.11 -39.42 8.40
CA CYS A 97 0.74 -39.89 8.63
C CYS A 97 0.53 -41.34 8.15
N HIS A 98 -0.31 -42.11 8.86
CA HIS A 98 -0.60 -43.52 8.52
C HIS A 98 -1.78 -43.71 7.55
N LYS A 99 -2.62 -42.69 7.37
CA LYS A 99 -3.82 -42.76 6.53
C LYS A 99 -4.00 -41.45 5.74
N GLU A 100 -4.47 -41.58 4.51
CA GLU A 100 -5.06 -40.48 3.73
C GLU A 100 -6.37 -40.04 4.36
N ALA A 101 -6.42 -38.82 4.85
CA ALA A 101 -7.62 -38.28 5.48
C ALA A 101 -7.57 -36.77 5.54
N SER A 102 -8.75 -36.16 5.52
CA SER A 102 -8.92 -34.77 5.94
C SER A 102 -8.57 -34.66 7.43
N ARG A 103 -7.81 -33.62 7.76
CA ARG A 103 -7.30 -33.29 9.08
C ARG A 103 -7.53 -31.81 9.34
N ARG A 104 -7.65 -31.46 10.62
CA ARG A 104 -7.63 -30.07 11.06
C ARG A 104 -6.22 -29.69 11.47
N LEU A 105 -5.58 -28.85 10.68
CA LEU A 105 -4.32 -28.20 11.02
C LEU A 105 -4.61 -27.06 11.98
N VAL A 106 -3.90 -27.02 13.11
CA VAL A 106 -4.04 -25.98 14.13
C VAL A 106 -2.71 -25.28 14.31
N TYR A 107 -2.71 -23.96 14.19
CA TYR A 107 -1.61 -23.07 14.55
C TYR A 107 -1.88 -22.42 15.90
N GLU A 108 -1.05 -22.71 16.90
CA GLU A 108 -1.08 -22.05 18.21
C GLU A 108 -0.02 -20.95 18.25
N TRP A 109 -0.45 -19.70 18.44
CA TRP A 109 0.44 -18.54 18.62
C TRP A 109 1.45 -18.76 19.76
N ILE A 110 0.99 -19.37 20.84
CA ILE A 110 1.83 -19.88 21.92
C ILE A 110 1.53 -21.34 22.12
N ARG A 111 2.59 -22.15 22.03
CA ARG A 111 2.55 -23.58 22.29
C ARG A 111 1.86 -23.88 23.61
N GLY A 112 0.78 -24.65 23.56
CA GLY A 112 0.07 -25.12 24.74
C GLY A 112 -0.91 -24.12 25.35
N ALA A 113 -1.10 -22.94 24.74
CA ALA A 113 -2.10 -21.97 25.20
C ALA A 113 -3.54 -22.43 24.95
N GLY A 114 -3.77 -23.36 24.02
CA GLY A 114 -5.10 -23.88 23.68
C GLY A 114 -5.93 -22.96 22.78
N TYR A 115 -5.35 -21.83 22.35
CA TYR A 115 -5.92 -20.90 21.38
C TYR A 115 -5.11 -20.96 20.07
N GLY A 116 -5.80 -21.14 18.95
CA GLY A 116 -5.12 -21.29 17.68
C GLY A 116 -6.04 -21.24 16.46
N LYS A 117 -5.46 -20.89 15.32
CA LYS A 117 -6.14 -20.85 14.02
C LYS A 117 -6.25 -22.26 13.45
N GLN A 118 -7.37 -22.53 12.78
CA GLN A 118 -7.68 -23.86 12.26
C GLN A 118 -7.85 -23.82 10.74
N TYR A 119 -7.31 -24.82 10.06
CA TYR A 119 -7.39 -25.00 8.62
C TYR A 119 -7.70 -26.46 8.31
N GLU A 120 -8.45 -26.72 7.24
CA GLU A 120 -8.65 -28.08 6.76
C GLU A 120 -7.59 -28.44 5.71
N VAL A 121 -6.94 -29.59 5.90
CA VAL A 121 -5.90 -30.11 4.99
C VAL A 121 -6.09 -31.60 4.76
N MET A 122 -5.67 -32.09 3.58
CA MET A 122 -5.76 -33.49 3.20
C MET A 122 -4.37 -34.10 3.10
N THR A 123 -4.07 -35.10 3.93
CA THR A 123 -2.77 -35.76 3.89
C THR A 123 -2.50 -36.40 2.52
N ARG A 124 -1.26 -36.35 2.05
CA ARG A 124 -0.85 -36.81 0.71
C ARG A 124 0.07 -38.02 0.79
N PRO A 125 0.16 -38.88 -0.25
CA PRO A 125 1.15 -39.95 -0.28
C PRO A 125 2.56 -39.42 -0.01
N LYS A 126 3.34 -40.17 0.78
CA LYS A 126 4.73 -39.80 1.10
C LYS A 126 5.55 -39.71 -0.17
N GLY A 127 6.34 -38.65 -0.31
CA GLY A 127 7.12 -38.36 -1.53
C GLY A 127 6.36 -37.58 -2.61
N SER A 128 5.09 -37.23 -2.39
CA SER A 128 4.43 -36.20 -3.21
C SER A 128 5.15 -34.86 -3.06
N SER A 129 5.22 -34.09 -4.14
CA SER A 129 5.68 -32.70 -4.15
C SER A 129 4.62 -31.70 -3.65
N ASP A 130 3.44 -32.18 -3.26
CA ASP A 130 2.35 -31.34 -2.77
C ASP A 130 2.69 -30.65 -1.45
N ILE A 131 2.33 -29.37 -1.37
CA ILE A 131 2.40 -28.58 -0.14
C ILE A 131 0.96 -28.32 0.32
N ASN A 132 0.64 -28.78 1.53
CA ASN A 132 -0.71 -28.69 2.07
C ASN A 132 -1.08 -27.27 2.49
N ALA A 133 -0.14 -26.52 3.07
CA ALA A 133 -0.38 -25.14 3.46
C ALA A 133 0.90 -24.30 3.46
N GLN A 134 0.75 -23.02 3.22
CA GLN A 134 1.84 -22.07 3.07
C GLN A 134 1.56 -20.82 3.92
N PHE A 135 2.56 -20.37 4.69
CA PHE A 135 2.43 -19.23 5.60
C PHE A 135 3.66 -18.33 5.55
N VAL A 136 3.47 -17.02 5.69
CA VAL A 136 4.55 -16.03 5.65
C VAL A 136 4.49 -15.12 6.89
N PRO A 137 5.58 -15.05 7.69
CA PRO A 137 5.70 -14.01 8.70
C PRO A 137 5.93 -12.65 8.03
N VAL A 138 5.29 -11.60 8.56
CA VAL A 138 5.47 -10.23 8.08
C VAL A 138 5.62 -9.26 9.26
N LYS A 139 6.31 -8.15 9.04
CA LYS A 139 6.27 -6.99 9.94
C LYS A 139 5.38 -5.90 9.38
N LEU A 140 4.78 -5.09 10.26
CA LEU A 140 3.84 -4.03 9.90
C LEU A 140 4.45 -2.68 10.24
N ALA A 141 4.54 -1.78 9.26
CA ALA A 141 5.11 -0.44 9.40
C ALA A 141 4.13 0.63 8.91
N LEU A 142 4.33 1.86 9.37
CA LEU A 142 3.61 3.03 8.88
C LEU A 142 4.60 3.97 8.20
N LEU A 143 4.12 4.70 7.21
CA LEU A 143 4.88 5.73 6.52
C LEU A 143 4.68 7.08 7.19
N ARG A 144 5.70 7.92 7.11
CA ARG A 144 5.62 9.36 7.32
C ARG A 144 6.57 10.03 6.35
N ASP A 145 6.07 10.94 5.52
CA ASP A 145 6.89 11.69 4.57
C ASP A 145 7.78 10.78 3.68
N GLY A 146 7.24 9.62 3.28
CA GLY A 146 7.95 8.61 2.49
C GLY A 146 9.02 7.81 3.24
N VAL A 147 9.06 7.88 4.58
CA VAL A 147 9.97 7.11 5.45
C VAL A 147 9.16 6.12 6.28
N ALA A 148 9.60 4.86 6.34
CA ALA A 148 8.95 3.84 7.15
C ALA A 148 9.38 3.91 8.62
N GLY A 149 8.41 3.65 9.51
CA GLY A 149 8.63 3.54 10.94
C GLY A 149 7.72 2.49 11.60
N TRP A 150 8.15 2.03 12.76
CA TRP A 150 7.36 1.15 13.61
C TRP A 150 6.43 1.97 14.51
N PRO A 151 5.11 1.76 14.46
CA PRO A 151 4.22 2.42 15.40
C PRO A 151 4.49 1.93 16.81
N THR A 152 4.48 2.86 17.75
CA THR A 152 4.72 2.58 19.18
C THR A 152 3.46 2.66 20.02
N GLN A 153 2.32 2.98 19.40
CA GLN A 153 0.99 2.99 20.01
C GLN A 153 -0.06 2.53 19.01
N GLY A 154 -1.23 2.13 19.51
CA GLY A 154 -2.38 1.74 18.71
C GLY A 154 -2.59 0.24 18.59
N TYR A 155 -3.38 -0.14 17.58
CA TYR A 155 -3.92 -1.48 17.39
C TYR A 155 -3.76 -1.92 15.94
N PHE A 156 -3.39 -3.19 15.76
CA PHE A 156 -3.44 -3.88 14.48
C PHE A 156 -4.56 -4.91 14.47
N TYR A 157 -5.25 -5.00 13.34
CA TYR A 157 -6.28 -6.00 13.09
C TYR A 157 -5.97 -6.74 11.78
N HIS A 158 -6.16 -8.04 11.78
CA HIS A 158 -6.10 -8.87 10.57
C HIS A 158 -7.46 -9.50 10.33
N PHE A 159 -8.00 -9.37 9.11
CA PHE A 159 -9.28 -9.95 8.70
C PHE A 159 -9.06 -10.89 7.51
N ILE A 160 -9.89 -11.95 7.43
CA ILE A 160 -10.01 -12.82 6.26
C ILE A 160 -11.50 -13.00 5.98
N ASP A 161 -11.93 -12.68 4.76
CA ASP A 161 -13.34 -12.70 4.32
C ASP A 161 -14.28 -11.98 5.31
N GLY A 162 -13.80 -10.84 5.85
CA GLY A 162 -14.52 -10.03 6.83
C GLY A 162 -14.46 -10.52 8.28
N ALA A 163 -14.00 -11.76 8.54
CA ALA A 163 -13.89 -12.30 9.89
C ALA A 163 -12.58 -11.88 10.57
N LEU A 164 -12.67 -11.37 11.79
CA LEU A 164 -11.49 -10.99 12.59
C LEU A 164 -10.62 -12.20 12.90
N GLN A 165 -9.37 -12.15 12.43
CA GLN A 165 -8.38 -13.18 12.69
C GLN A 165 -7.52 -12.87 13.90
N ALA A 166 -7.10 -11.62 14.09
CA ALA A 166 -6.33 -11.22 15.25
C ALA A 166 -6.53 -9.73 15.52
N GLU A 167 -6.64 -9.37 16.79
CA GLU A 167 -6.46 -8.01 17.30
C GLU A 167 -5.18 -7.99 18.13
N CYS A 168 -4.33 -7.00 17.89
CA CYS A 168 -3.08 -6.80 18.61
C CYS A 168 -3.01 -5.38 19.15
N GLN A 169 -2.65 -5.23 20.42
CA GLN A 169 -2.38 -3.92 21.04
C GLN A 169 -0.87 -3.68 21.12
N ILE A 170 -0.41 -2.54 20.61
CA ILE A 170 0.99 -2.13 20.68
C ILE A 170 1.33 -1.69 22.10
N ALA A 171 2.51 -2.09 22.57
CA ALA A 171 2.92 -1.99 23.97
C ALA A 171 2.98 -0.56 24.53
N GLY A 172 3.18 0.47 23.71
CA GLY A 172 3.40 1.84 24.20
C GLY A 172 4.86 2.14 24.54
N GLU A 173 5.10 3.37 25.02
CA GLU A 173 6.38 3.79 25.62
C GLU A 173 7.61 3.58 24.71
N GLY A 174 7.47 3.89 23.43
CA GLY A 174 8.54 3.70 22.44
C GLY A 174 8.76 2.24 21.99
N ARG A 175 7.97 1.29 22.50
CA ARG A 175 8.02 -0.13 22.10
C ARG A 175 6.99 -0.40 21.01
N TRP A 176 7.44 -1.04 19.94
CA TRP A 176 6.63 -1.39 18.77
C TRP A 176 6.17 -2.87 18.74
N SER A 177 6.61 -3.66 19.74
CA SER A 177 6.07 -5.00 19.97
C SER A 177 4.63 -4.92 20.46
N TYR A 178 3.82 -5.95 20.20
CA TYR A 178 2.40 -5.97 20.55
C TYR A 178 1.96 -7.26 21.21
N GLN A 179 0.88 -7.21 21.99
CA GLN A 179 0.22 -8.37 22.58
C GLN A 179 -1.05 -8.71 21.79
N LEU A 180 -1.37 -10.00 21.67
CA LEU A 180 -2.66 -10.41 21.12
C LEU A 180 -3.76 -10.25 22.17
N LEU A 181 -4.93 -9.84 21.73
CA LEU A 181 -6.12 -9.74 22.57
C LEU A 181 -7.06 -10.94 22.36
N CYS A 182 -7.98 -11.16 23.31
CA CYS A 182 -8.96 -12.24 23.28
C CYS A 182 -10.10 -12.06 22.24
N SER A 183 -10.08 -10.97 21.48
CA SER A 183 -11.10 -10.65 20.48
C SER A 183 -11.20 -11.67 19.35
N ASP A 184 -12.43 -11.90 18.90
CA ASP A 184 -12.73 -12.78 17.78
C ASP A 184 -13.94 -12.26 17.00
N GLU A 185 -14.45 -13.06 16.05
CA GLU A 185 -15.62 -12.73 15.23
C GLU A 185 -16.89 -12.38 16.02
N ARG A 186 -16.97 -12.75 17.30
CA ARG A 186 -18.13 -12.50 18.16
C ARG A 186 -18.05 -11.15 18.86
N GLY A 187 -16.85 -10.56 18.97
CA GLY A 187 -16.68 -9.28 19.61
C GLY A 187 -15.27 -8.95 20.08
N LEU A 188 -15.15 -7.71 20.52
CA LEU A 188 -13.93 -7.09 21.05
C LEU A 188 -13.76 -7.40 22.55
N ASP A 189 -12.58 -7.91 22.94
CA ASP A 189 -12.17 -8.22 24.32
C ASP A 189 -10.73 -7.74 24.59
N GLU A 190 -10.54 -6.82 25.54
CA GLU A 190 -9.24 -6.17 25.82
C GLU A 190 -8.27 -7.04 26.60
N ARG A 191 -8.70 -8.22 27.07
CA ARG A 191 -7.84 -9.08 27.85
C ARG A 191 -6.73 -9.63 26.94
N PRO A 192 -5.45 -9.49 27.34
CA PRO A 192 -4.36 -10.13 26.62
C PRO A 192 -4.61 -11.64 26.55
N LEU A 193 -4.47 -12.20 25.36
CA LEU A 193 -4.52 -13.64 25.13
C LEU A 193 -3.35 -14.33 25.85
N PHE A 194 -2.23 -13.63 26.00
CA PHE A 194 -1.04 -14.05 26.73
C PHE A 194 -0.12 -12.85 27.04
N GLU A 195 0.77 -12.99 28.03
CA GLU A 195 1.69 -11.91 28.45
C GLU A 195 2.84 -11.66 27.45
N ARG A 196 3.10 -12.59 26.52
CA ARG A 196 4.21 -12.48 25.57
C ARG A 196 3.91 -11.43 24.49
N HIS A 197 4.91 -10.61 24.18
CA HIS A 197 4.85 -9.69 23.05
C HIS A 197 5.35 -10.36 21.77
N LEU A 198 4.70 -10.04 20.65
CA LEU A 198 5.08 -10.40 19.30
C LEU A 198 5.55 -9.17 18.52
N SER A 199 6.15 -9.43 17.37
CA SER A 199 6.77 -8.43 16.50
C SER A 199 6.54 -8.75 15.01
N HIS A 200 5.66 -9.70 14.73
CA HIS A 200 5.31 -10.20 13.39
C HIS A 200 3.86 -10.70 13.36
N PHE A 201 3.23 -10.65 12.20
CA PHE A 201 1.97 -11.36 11.90
C PHE A 201 2.32 -12.60 11.08
N LEU A 202 1.59 -13.70 11.30
CA LEU A 202 1.66 -14.87 10.43
C LEU A 202 0.47 -14.86 9.47
N LEU A 203 0.73 -14.62 8.20
CA LEU A 203 -0.32 -14.57 7.17
C LEU A 203 -0.42 -15.91 6.44
N PRO A 204 -1.62 -16.48 6.26
CA PRO A 204 -1.81 -17.64 5.38
C PRO A 204 -1.68 -17.20 3.92
N TYR A 205 -0.89 -17.92 3.11
CA TYR A 205 -0.76 -17.66 1.67
C TYR A 205 -1.62 -18.60 0.84
N ARG A 206 -1.44 -19.92 1.04
CA ARG A 206 -2.23 -20.94 0.34
C ARG A 206 -2.59 -22.08 1.27
N ILE A 207 -3.82 -22.56 1.21
CA ILE A 207 -4.30 -23.77 1.89
C ILE A 207 -4.83 -24.72 0.81
N GLU A 208 -4.30 -25.95 0.75
CA GLU A 208 -4.60 -26.93 -0.28
C GLU A 208 -4.46 -26.36 -1.71
N ASN A 209 -3.43 -25.53 -1.94
CA ASN A 209 -3.18 -24.77 -3.18
C ASN A 209 -4.20 -23.68 -3.55
N HIS A 210 -5.16 -23.36 -2.67
CA HIS A 210 -6.14 -22.29 -2.87
C HIS A 210 -5.82 -21.06 -2.00
N SER A 211 -6.29 -19.89 -2.42
CA SER A 211 -6.25 -18.69 -1.57
C SER A 211 -7.16 -18.87 -0.36
N PRO A 212 -6.75 -18.46 0.86
CA PRO A 212 -7.55 -18.58 2.08
C PRO A 212 -8.73 -17.59 2.16
N GLY A 213 -8.84 -16.65 1.21
CA GLY A 213 -9.85 -15.58 1.21
C GLY A 213 -9.25 -14.20 0.97
N GLU A 214 -10.09 -13.17 0.88
CA GLU A 214 -9.64 -11.78 0.85
C GLU A 214 -9.12 -11.37 2.23
N GLN A 215 -7.89 -10.86 2.29
CA GLN A 215 -7.26 -10.49 3.55
C GLN A 215 -7.09 -8.99 3.66
N TYR A 216 -7.38 -8.45 4.85
CA TYR A 216 -7.20 -7.03 5.16
C TYR A 216 -6.36 -6.87 6.42
N LEU A 217 -5.46 -5.89 6.40
CA LEU A 217 -4.83 -5.35 7.60
C LEU A 217 -5.42 -3.99 7.90
N LEU A 218 -5.66 -3.71 9.18
CA LEU A 218 -6.12 -2.41 9.62
C LEU A 218 -5.24 -1.95 10.77
N TYR A 219 -4.79 -0.71 10.71
CA TYR A 219 -4.16 -0.04 11.83
C TYR A 219 -5.07 1.07 12.36
N ARG A 220 -5.17 1.17 13.68
CA ARG A 220 -5.91 2.25 14.35
C ARG A 220 -5.12 2.78 15.53
N ARG A 221 -5.11 4.10 15.68
CA ARG A 221 -4.56 4.76 16.88
C ARG A 221 -5.32 4.36 18.13
N GLU A 222 -6.64 4.38 18.05
CA GLU A 222 -7.55 3.96 19.12
C GLU A 222 -8.19 2.63 18.77
N ARG A 223 -8.62 1.90 19.78
CA ARG A 223 -9.32 0.64 19.58
C ARG A 223 -10.61 0.87 18.80
N LEU A 224 -11.03 -0.10 17.97
CA LEU A 224 -12.32 -0.02 17.29
C LEU A 224 -13.45 0.17 18.30
N SER A 225 -14.35 1.11 18.03
CA SER A 225 -15.53 1.30 18.87
C SER A 225 -16.53 0.15 18.68
N THR A 226 -17.50 0.04 19.59
CA THR A 226 -18.57 -0.98 19.45
C THR A 226 -19.44 -0.70 18.23
N GLU A 227 -19.67 0.58 17.90
CA GLU A 227 -20.40 1.01 16.71
C GLU A 227 -19.62 0.67 15.43
N GLU A 228 -18.31 0.96 15.39
CA GLU A 228 -17.46 0.61 14.25
C GLU A 228 -17.43 -0.90 14.04
N TRP A 229 -17.25 -1.67 15.12
CA TRP A 229 -17.30 -3.13 15.12
C TRP A 229 -18.61 -3.66 14.54
N ALA A 230 -19.75 -3.10 14.99
CA ALA A 230 -21.08 -3.50 14.49
C ALA A 230 -21.30 -3.14 13.02
N SER A 231 -20.56 -2.16 12.50
CA SER A 231 -20.61 -1.72 11.10
C SER A 231 -19.65 -2.45 10.16
N LEU A 232 -18.79 -3.34 10.68
CA LEU A 232 -17.81 -4.06 9.89
C LEU A 232 -18.49 -4.86 8.77
N SER A 233 -18.05 -4.58 7.55
CA SER A 233 -18.46 -5.26 6.32
C SER A 233 -17.30 -5.29 5.35
N SER A 234 -17.39 -6.12 4.29
CA SER A 234 -16.38 -6.14 3.23
C SER A 234 -16.19 -4.77 2.58
N SER A 235 -17.26 -3.98 2.42
CA SER A 235 -17.16 -2.63 1.85
C SER A 235 -16.50 -1.65 2.83
N TRP A 236 -16.78 -1.77 4.12
CA TRP A 236 -16.12 -0.96 5.15
C TRP A 236 -14.63 -1.28 5.20
N LEU A 237 -14.24 -2.56 5.17
CA LEU A 237 -12.84 -2.97 5.13
C LEU A 237 -12.13 -2.52 3.85
N ALA A 238 -12.81 -2.52 2.70
CA ALA A 238 -12.26 -1.97 1.46
C ALA A 238 -11.99 -0.46 1.54
N GLN A 239 -12.77 0.27 2.34
CA GLN A 239 -12.62 1.71 2.52
C GLN A 239 -11.59 2.08 3.61
N HIS A 240 -11.52 1.30 4.68
CA HIS A 240 -10.77 1.66 5.89
C HIS A 240 -9.57 0.76 6.18
N GLY A 241 -9.50 -0.42 5.59
CA GLY A 241 -8.40 -1.37 5.73
C GLY A 241 -7.50 -1.39 4.51
N LEU A 242 -6.28 -1.88 4.68
CA LEU A 242 -5.39 -2.24 3.59
C LEU A 242 -5.72 -3.64 3.10
N ARG A 243 -6.21 -3.76 1.85
CA ARG A 243 -6.34 -5.04 1.17
C ARG A 243 -4.95 -5.61 0.85
N LEU A 244 -4.67 -6.83 1.30
CA LEU A 244 -3.38 -7.48 1.06
C LEU A 244 -3.30 -8.12 -0.33
N ASN A 245 -2.26 -7.77 -1.08
CA ASN A 245 -1.80 -8.55 -2.23
C ASN A 245 -0.78 -9.60 -1.77
N MET A 246 -1.24 -10.82 -1.53
CA MET A 246 -0.36 -11.89 -1.02
C MET A 246 0.72 -12.31 -2.02
N ASP A 247 0.48 -12.21 -3.32
CA ASP A 247 1.53 -12.49 -4.31
C ASP A 247 2.64 -11.43 -4.26
N ALA A 248 2.30 -10.16 -3.99
CA ALA A 248 3.30 -9.12 -3.72
C ALA A 248 4.09 -9.37 -2.44
N VAL A 249 3.46 -9.88 -1.36
CA VAL A 249 4.16 -10.28 -0.13
C VAL A 249 5.20 -11.37 -0.42
N ILE A 250 4.82 -12.40 -1.19
CA ILE A 250 5.74 -13.49 -1.56
C ILE A 250 6.81 -13.00 -2.55
N ALA A 251 6.47 -12.09 -3.46
CA ALA A 251 7.43 -11.47 -4.37
C ALA A 251 8.48 -10.65 -3.60
N ALA A 252 8.10 -9.90 -2.56
CA ALA A 252 9.04 -9.17 -1.72
C ALA A 252 10.00 -10.11 -0.98
N PHE A 253 9.53 -11.27 -0.50
CA PHE A 253 10.41 -12.28 0.12
C PHE A 253 11.42 -12.87 -0.88
N ASN A 254 10.98 -13.17 -2.10
CA ASN A 254 11.82 -13.79 -3.13
C ASN A 254 12.67 -12.79 -3.93
N GLY A 255 12.33 -11.51 -3.86
CA GLY A 255 12.90 -10.44 -4.67
C GLY A 255 14.37 -10.16 -4.35
N PRO A 256 15.11 -9.58 -5.30
CA PRO A 256 16.41 -9.03 -5.00
C PRO A 256 16.27 -7.88 -4.01
N LEU A 257 17.26 -7.68 -3.15
CA LEU A 257 17.36 -6.46 -2.37
C LEU A 257 17.72 -5.33 -3.32
N THR A 258 16.95 -4.25 -3.27
CA THR A 258 17.00 -3.16 -4.25
C THR A 258 18.12 -2.16 -3.93
N THR A 259 18.57 -2.12 -2.68
CA THR A 259 19.42 -1.01 -2.19
C THR A 259 20.86 -1.45 -1.85
N GLU A 260 21.81 -1.10 -2.72
CA GLU A 260 23.25 -1.02 -2.37
C GLU A 260 23.63 0.31 -1.69
N VAL A 261 22.67 1.20 -1.41
CA VAL A 261 22.96 2.53 -0.82
C VAL A 261 23.23 2.40 0.68
N ARG A 262 24.47 2.06 0.97
CA ARG A 262 25.13 2.15 2.27
C ARG A 262 25.64 3.59 2.47
N GLN A 263 24.82 4.50 2.96
CA GLN A 263 25.31 5.79 3.42
C GLN A 263 24.63 6.23 4.72
N GLU A 264 25.46 6.68 5.65
CA GLU A 264 25.05 7.35 6.88
C GLU A 264 24.21 8.59 6.53
N ASP A 265 23.14 8.83 7.30
CA ASP A 265 22.32 10.06 7.32
C ASP A 265 21.33 10.32 6.14
N ILE A 266 20.98 9.36 5.27
CA ILE A 266 19.89 9.55 4.27
C ILE A 266 18.84 8.43 4.41
N PRO A 267 17.56 8.73 4.72
CA PRO A 267 16.51 7.71 4.73
C PRO A 267 16.40 7.08 3.34
N PRO A 268 16.01 5.79 3.21
CA PRO A 268 15.49 5.24 1.96
C PRO A 268 14.14 5.93 1.63
N SER A 269 14.17 7.23 1.36
CA SER A 269 13.00 8.08 1.18
C SER A 269 12.67 8.24 -0.30
N GLY A 270 11.37 8.31 -0.59
CA GLY A 270 10.85 8.74 -1.89
C GLY A 270 10.31 7.64 -2.80
N HIS A 271 10.40 6.37 -2.42
CA HIS A 271 9.85 5.23 -3.19
C HIS A 271 8.91 4.33 -2.39
N LEU A 272 8.84 4.49 -1.06
CA LEU A 272 7.95 3.71 -0.21
C LEU A 272 6.51 4.22 -0.32
N ARG A 273 5.56 3.29 -0.42
CA ARG A 273 4.13 3.57 -0.64
C ARG A 273 3.27 2.76 0.30
N VAL A 274 2.13 3.32 0.71
CA VAL A 274 1.13 2.59 1.50
C VAL A 274 0.61 1.43 0.67
N GLY A 275 0.37 0.30 1.31
CA GLY A 275 -0.09 -0.94 0.68
C GLY A 275 0.97 -1.74 -0.05
N HIS A 276 2.16 -1.19 -0.25
CA HIS A 276 3.30 -1.93 -0.78
C HIS A 276 4.01 -2.75 0.30
N VAL A 277 4.74 -3.76 -0.17
CA VAL A 277 5.51 -4.67 0.66
C VAL A 277 6.96 -4.63 0.18
N TYR A 278 7.87 -4.42 1.12
CA TYR A 278 9.29 -4.30 0.84
C TYR A 278 10.08 -5.30 1.68
N PRO A 279 11.21 -5.82 1.20
CA PRO A 279 12.16 -6.53 2.06
C PRO A 279 12.60 -5.62 3.20
N PHE A 280 12.78 -6.18 4.41
CA PHE A 280 13.34 -5.44 5.55
C PHE A 280 14.62 -4.68 5.17
N GLY A 281 15.47 -5.29 4.34
CA GLY A 281 16.72 -4.72 3.85
C GLY A 281 16.61 -3.44 3.05
N ASP A 282 15.43 -3.14 2.49
CA ASP A 282 15.18 -1.96 1.66
C ASP A 282 14.47 -0.84 2.41
N VAL A 283 14.07 -1.06 3.68
CA VAL A 283 13.30 -0.08 4.47
C VAL A 283 14.04 0.45 5.69
N TRP A 284 15.07 -0.24 6.18
CA TRP A 284 15.82 0.23 7.34
C TRP A 284 16.83 1.32 6.97
N GLY A 285 17.19 2.16 7.95
CA GLY A 285 18.25 3.15 7.82
C GLY A 285 19.09 3.27 9.10
N GLN A 286 20.14 4.08 9.05
CA GLN A 286 20.90 4.49 10.23
C GLN A 286 20.49 5.91 10.61
N TYR A 287 19.92 6.05 11.80
CA TYR A 287 19.35 7.32 12.28
C TYR A 287 19.98 7.71 13.60
N ARG A 288 20.37 8.98 13.72
CA ARG A 288 20.93 9.54 14.97
C ARG A 288 19.91 9.57 16.10
N HIS A 289 18.64 9.79 15.75
CA HIS A 289 17.51 9.75 16.67
C HIS A 289 16.62 8.55 16.34
N PRO A 290 16.14 7.80 17.36
CA PRO A 290 15.28 6.65 17.13
C PRO A 290 13.85 7.05 16.72
N GLU A 291 13.41 8.26 17.07
CA GLU A 291 12.05 8.75 16.83
C GLU A 291 11.93 9.40 15.45
N LEU A 292 10.97 8.91 14.65
CA LEU A 292 10.51 9.53 13.40
C LEU A 292 9.34 10.49 13.67
N ALA A 293 8.51 10.19 14.67
CA ALA A 293 7.39 10.98 15.17
C ALA A 293 7.12 10.63 16.64
N PRO A 294 6.28 11.39 17.37
CA PRO A 294 5.95 11.07 18.77
C PRO A 294 5.47 9.63 19.01
N GLU A 295 4.84 9.01 18.01
CA GLU A 295 4.29 7.64 18.08
C GLU A 295 4.91 6.69 17.05
N LEU A 296 6.00 7.09 16.39
CA LEU A 296 6.61 6.36 15.29
C LEU A 296 8.13 6.35 15.45
N VAL A 297 8.74 5.17 15.48
CA VAL A 297 10.21 5.04 15.55
C VAL A 297 10.77 4.59 14.22
N HIS A 298 11.94 5.08 13.86
CA HIS A 298 12.63 4.68 12.65
C HIS A 298 12.91 3.17 12.62
N ILE A 299 12.81 2.58 11.43
CA ILE A 299 13.27 1.21 11.22
C ILE A 299 14.80 1.22 11.14
N GLN A 300 15.46 0.71 12.17
CA GLN A 300 16.92 0.61 12.24
C GLN A 300 17.44 -0.74 11.74
N THR A 301 18.74 -0.80 11.42
CA THR A 301 19.44 -2.06 11.17
C THR A 301 19.24 -3.04 12.32
N ASP A 302 18.82 -4.25 12.02
CA ASP A 302 18.72 -5.34 12.99
C ASP A 302 19.29 -6.62 12.39
N SER A 303 20.44 -7.07 12.88
CA SER A 303 21.09 -8.30 12.40
C SER A 303 20.33 -9.56 12.77
N SER A 304 19.36 -9.48 13.70
CA SER A 304 18.49 -10.60 14.04
C SER A 304 17.28 -10.73 13.10
N VAL A 305 17.08 -9.78 12.19
CA VAL A 305 15.98 -9.82 11.22
C VAL A 305 16.52 -10.12 9.84
N ASN A 306 15.97 -11.17 9.21
CA ASN A 306 16.25 -11.46 7.81
C ASN A 306 16.03 -10.23 6.93
N GLN A 307 16.99 -9.91 6.07
CA GLN A 307 16.86 -8.81 5.12
C GLN A 307 15.69 -9.01 4.14
N ARG A 308 15.28 -10.27 3.90
CA ARG A 308 14.12 -10.62 3.07
C ARG A 308 12.79 -10.70 3.84
N MET A 309 12.79 -10.43 5.15
CA MET A 309 11.55 -10.39 5.92
C MET A 309 10.60 -9.34 5.32
N PRO A 310 9.39 -9.71 4.87
CA PRO A 310 8.47 -8.75 4.28
C PRO A 310 8.01 -7.73 5.32
N VAL A 311 8.08 -6.45 4.97
CA VAL A 311 7.56 -5.33 5.74
C VAL A 311 6.42 -4.71 4.95
N VAL A 312 5.21 -4.80 5.49
CA VAL A 312 3.99 -4.26 4.89
C VAL A 312 3.79 -2.83 5.36
N MET A 313 3.66 -1.89 4.41
CA MET A 313 3.30 -0.50 4.71
C MET A 313 1.79 -0.42 4.90
N VAL A 314 1.33 -0.53 6.15
CA VAL A 314 -0.11 -0.66 6.46
C VAL A 314 -0.88 0.66 6.42
N GLY A 315 -0.16 1.78 6.37
CA GLY A 315 -0.77 3.11 6.33
C GLY A 315 0.27 4.23 6.41
N GLU A 316 -0.21 5.46 6.30
CA GLU A 316 0.60 6.68 6.45
C GLU A 316 0.11 7.49 7.65
N TRP A 317 1.04 8.05 8.42
CA TRP A 317 0.79 8.93 9.56
C TRP A 317 0.87 10.38 9.12
N ASP A 318 -0.23 11.12 9.28
CA ASP A 318 -0.39 12.49 8.80
C ASP A 318 -0.16 13.57 9.89
N GLY A 319 0.21 13.16 11.11
CA GLY A 319 0.39 14.07 12.25
C GLY A 319 -0.74 14.04 13.27
N GLU A 320 -1.97 13.77 12.83
CA GLU A 320 -3.18 13.73 13.67
C GLU A 320 -3.86 12.35 13.66
N GLY A 321 -3.49 11.49 12.71
CA GLY A 321 -4.18 10.28 12.35
C GLY A 321 -3.39 9.34 11.42
N TYR A 322 -4.09 8.37 10.83
CA TYR A 322 -3.49 7.33 9.99
C TYR A 322 -4.42 6.93 8.83
N SER A 323 -3.92 6.86 7.59
CA SER A 323 -4.70 6.43 6.41
C SER A 323 -4.19 5.13 5.83
N THR A 324 -5.09 4.25 5.38
CA THR A 324 -4.74 2.98 4.68
C THR A 324 -4.73 3.11 3.16
N GLY A 325 -5.26 4.20 2.61
CA GLY A 325 -5.13 4.54 1.19
C GLY A 325 -3.84 5.33 0.95
N GLU A 326 -3.13 5.02 -0.13
CA GLU A 326 -1.95 5.80 -0.56
C GLU A 326 -2.39 7.24 -0.84
N GLN A 327 -1.91 8.17 0.00
CA GLN A 327 -2.16 9.60 -0.18
C GLN A 327 -1.21 10.12 -1.25
N VAL A 328 -1.78 10.79 -2.24
CA VAL A 328 -0.99 11.47 -3.25
C VAL A 328 -0.52 12.79 -2.66
N SER A 329 0.74 13.11 -2.88
CA SER A 329 1.37 14.36 -2.44
C SER A 329 1.87 15.16 -3.65
N MET A 330 1.95 16.49 -3.49
CA MET A 330 2.51 17.37 -4.53
C MET A 330 3.96 17.03 -4.90
N THR A 331 4.72 16.46 -3.97
CA THR A 331 6.11 16.06 -4.18
C THR A 331 6.24 14.89 -5.16
N GLN A 332 5.24 14.00 -5.23
CA GLN A 332 5.19 12.95 -6.25
C GLN A 332 4.98 13.51 -7.67
N LEU A 333 4.41 14.71 -7.80
CA LEU A 333 4.16 15.37 -9.10
C LEU A 333 5.28 16.33 -9.52
N THR A 334 5.95 16.94 -8.53
CA THR A 334 6.94 18.00 -8.75
C THR A 334 8.17 17.48 -9.49
N GLY A 335 8.59 18.20 -10.54
CA GLY A 335 9.76 17.88 -11.34
C GLY A 335 9.61 16.66 -12.25
N ARG A 336 8.40 16.13 -12.42
CA ARG A 336 8.15 14.90 -13.20
C ARG A 336 7.61 15.17 -14.60
N GLY A 337 7.24 16.42 -14.89
CA GLY A 337 6.69 16.84 -16.17
C GLY A 337 5.27 16.33 -16.43
N PRO A 338 4.76 16.56 -17.66
CA PRO A 338 3.39 16.18 -18.01
C PRO A 338 3.22 14.67 -18.07
N PHE A 339 2.00 14.21 -17.84
CA PHE A 339 1.57 12.84 -18.12
C PHE A 339 0.37 12.85 -19.08
N TYR A 340 0.08 11.68 -19.62
CA TYR A 340 -1.06 11.38 -20.49
C TYR A 340 -1.76 10.12 -20.00
N LEU A 341 -2.89 9.76 -20.62
CA LEU A 341 -3.67 8.59 -20.23
C LEU A 341 -3.56 7.45 -21.25
N LYS A 342 -3.27 6.24 -20.75
CA LYS A 342 -3.25 4.99 -21.52
C LYS A 342 -4.64 4.63 -22.01
N THR A 343 -5.57 4.53 -21.06
CA THR A 343 -6.97 4.12 -21.31
C THR A 343 -7.91 5.00 -20.49
N PRO A 344 -8.92 5.62 -21.11
CA PRO A 344 -9.97 6.33 -20.40
C PRO A 344 -10.77 5.37 -19.50
N ARG A 345 -11.11 5.82 -18.30
CA ARG A 345 -11.99 5.11 -17.36
C ARG A 345 -12.97 6.12 -16.75
N ALA A 346 -14.17 5.66 -16.41
CA ALA A 346 -15.14 6.50 -15.72
C ALA A 346 -14.58 6.85 -14.32
N PRO A 347 -14.49 8.13 -13.95
CA PRO A 347 -14.01 8.54 -12.63
C PRO A 347 -15.10 8.31 -11.58
N ARG A 348 -14.70 8.12 -10.31
CA ARG A 348 -15.65 8.09 -9.18
C ARG A 348 -16.11 9.49 -8.80
N ALA A 349 -15.28 10.49 -9.06
CA ALA A 349 -15.55 11.90 -8.81
C ALA A 349 -16.85 12.38 -9.47
N LYS A 350 -17.66 13.06 -8.66
CA LYS A 350 -18.78 13.87 -9.15
C LYS A 350 -18.26 15.25 -9.50
N PHE A 351 -18.52 15.67 -10.74
CA PHE A 351 -18.13 16.98 -11.21
C PHE A 351 -19.08 17.48 -12.29
N TRP A 352 -18.98 18.77 -12.59
CA TRP A 352 -19.72 19.45 -13.64
C TRP A 352 -18.75 19.92 -14.71
N PHE A 353 -19.15 19.79 -15.96
CA PHE A 353 -18.35 20.13 -17.12
C PHE A 353 -19.12 21.05 -18.06
N SER A 354 -18.42 22.04 -18.61
CA SER A 354 -18.93 22.91 -19.66
C SER A 354 -17.84 23.25 -20.66
N ARG A 355 -18.22 23.59 -21.89
CA ARG A 355 -17.30 24.08 -22.90
C ARG A 355 -17.99 25.05 -23.85
N ILE A 356 -17.22 26.05 -24.26
CA ILE A 356 -17.56 27.05 -25.26
C ILE A 356 -16.41 27.06 -26.24
N ASP A 357 -16.51 26.25 -27.28
CA ASP A 357 -15.51 26.18 -28.33
C ASP A 357 -16.13 25.92 -29.70
N GLN A 358 -15.30 25.97 -30.74
CA GLN A 358 -15.71 25.83 -32.13
C GLN A 358 -16.52 24.54 -32.42
N ARG A 359 -16.36 23.47 -31.64
CA ARG A 359 -17.03 22.18 -31.87
C ARG A 359 -18.28 22.01 -31.01
N ALA A 360 -18.34 22.66 -29.85
CA ALA A 360 -19.48 22.60 -28.97
C ALA A 360 -19.61 23.88 -28.12
N GLU A 361 -20.82 24.38 -28.02
CA GLU A 361 -21.18 25.51 -27.15
C GLU A 361 -22.31 25.08 -26.23
N PHE A 362 -22.00 24.90 -24.96
CA PHE A 362 -22.97 24.50 -23.97
C PHE A 362 -23.71 25.72 -23.43
N SER A 363 -25.02 25.59 -23.21
CA SER A 363 -25.84 26.63 -22.56
C SER A 363 -25.88 26.50 -21.04
N ALA A 364 -25.45 25.35 -20.50
CA ALA A 364 -25.35 25.06 -19.08
C ALA A 364 -24.34 23.94 -18.83
N GLU A 365 -23.86 23.82 -17.59
CA GLU A 365 -23.01 22.71 -17.19
C GLU A 365 -23.75 21.36 -17.26
N LYS A 366 -22.99 20.30 -17.55
CA LYS A 366 -23.46 18.91 -17.49
C LYS A 366 -22.77 18.17 -16.35
N ALA A 367 -23.52 17.43 -15.55
CA ALA A 367 -22.97 16.54 -14.52
C ALA A 367 -22.22 15.37 -15.17
N SER A 368 -21.16 14.88 -14.51
CA SER A 368 -20.26 13.83 -15.02
C SER A 368 -21.00 12.56 -15.45
N GLU A 369 -22.00 12.14 -14.67
CA GLU A 369 -22.87 10.98 -14.96
C GLU A 369 -23.74 11.11 -16.22
N ARG A 370 -23.86 12.31 -16.80
CA ARG A 370 -24.67 12.61 -18.00
C ARG A 370 -23.82 12.96 -19.22
N LEU A 371 -22.49 12.94 -19.09
CA LEU A 371 -21.59 13.25 -20.19
C LEU A 371 -21.57 12.09 -21.19
N SER A 372 -21.74 12.41 -22.48
CA SER A 372 -21.50 11.46 -23.56
C SER A 372 -20.06 11.54 -24.06
N ASP A 373 -19.63 10.53 -24.84
CA ASP A 373 -18.33 10.57 -25.52
C ASP A 373 -18.20 11.77 -26.46
N SER A 374 -19.30 12.23 -27.06
CA SER A 374 -19.29 13.41 -27.93
C SER A 374 -19.09 14.71 -27.16
N ASP A 375 -19.60 14.79 -25.93
CA ASP A 375 -19.45 15.98 -25.08
C ASP A 375 -17.98 16.20 -24.69
N GLN A 376 -17.28 15.10 -24.38
CA GLN A 376 -15.92 15.10 -23.85
C GLN A 376 -14.83 15.10 -24.93
N ARG A 377 -15.19 14.73 -26.17
CA ARG A 377 -14.25 14.50 -27.27
C ARG A 377 -13.18 15.59 -27.39
N ASP A 378 -11.93 15.14 -27.35
CA ASP A 378 -10.68 15.91 -27.48
C ASP A 378 -10.46 16.99 -26.40
N VAL A 379 -11.28 17.03 -25.35
CA VAL A 379 -11.29 18.13 -24.37
C VAL A 379 -11.26 17.66 -22.93
N LEU A 380 -11.91 16.55 -22.61
CA LEU A 380 -11.87 15.98 -21.28
C LEU A 380 -11.55 14.49 -21.38
N GLU A 381 -10.48 14.08 -20.72
CA GLU A 381 -10.17 12.66 -20.51
C GLU A 381 -10.19 12.38 -19.00
N CYS A 382 -10.82 11.27 -18.62
CA CYS A 382 -10.86 10.81 -17.25
C CYS A 382 -10.26 9.41 -17.15
N SER A 383 -9.58 9.13 -16.05
CA SER A 383 -9.14 7.77 -15.68
C SER A 383 -8.75 7.70 -14.20
N ASP A 384 -7.98 6.69 -13.83
CA ASP A 384 -7.34 6.57 -12.52
C ASP A 384 -5.80 6.68 -12.60
N GLY A 385 -5.14 6.80 -11.45
CA GLY A 385 -3.70 6.98 -11.33
C GLY A 385 -2.85 5.87 -11.95
N THR A 386 -3.38 4.65 -12.13
CA THR A 386 -2.65 3.53 -12.75
C THR A 386 -2.55 3.65 -14.26
N GLN A 387 -3.40 4.49 -14.87
CA GLN A 387 -3.47 4.66 -16.32
C GLN A 387 -2.59 5.81 -16.83
N MET A 388 -1.76 6.39 -15.98
CA MET A 388 -0.81 7.45 -16.36
C MET A 388 0.31 6.90 -17.24
N THR A 389 0.75 7.69 -18.20
CA THR A 389 1.88 7.38 -19.09
C THR A 389 2.64 8.64 -19.49
N SER A 390 3.92 8.47 -19.80
CA SER A 390 4.76 9.53 -20.36
C SER A 390 4.64 9.62 -21.90
N PHE A 391 3.90 8.71 -22.53
CA PHE A 391 3.72 8.67 -23.97
C PHE A 391 2.60 9.61 -24.43
N ASN A 392 2.96 10.59 -25.27
CA ASN A 392 2.01 11.45 -25.95
C ASN A 392 1.61 10.83 -27.29
N LYS A 393 0.37 10.33 -27.36
CA LYS A 393 -0.19 9.71 -28.59
C LYS A 393 -0.24 10.69 -29.76
N SER A 394 -0.58 11.95 -29.53
CA SER A 394 -0.72 12.98 -30.57
C SER A 394 0.62 13.36 -31.20
N MET A 395 1.68 13.40 -30.39
CA MET A 395 3.05 13.66 -30.86
C MET A 395 3.76 12.39 -31.34
N ASN A 396 3.19 11.21 -31.08
CA ASN A 396 3.85 9.92 -31.23
C ASN A 396 5.26 9.94 -30.60
N ALA A 397 5.33 10.34 -29.31
CA ALA A 397 6.59 10.60 -28.62
C ALA A 397 6.51 10.31 -27.12
N TRP A 398 7.63 9.85 -26.56
CA TRP A 398 7.87 9.80 -25.12
C TRP A 398 8.35 11.18 -24.67
N VAL A 399 7.50 11.88 -23.89
CA VAL A 399 7.78 13.26 -23.45
C VAL A 399 8.57 13.26 -22.14
N THR A 400 8.33 12.26 -21.31
CA THR A 400 9.13 11.94 -20.12
C THR A 400 9.39 10.43 -20.10
N HIS A 401 10.13 9.93 -19.10
CA HIS A 401 10.37 8.49 -18.87
C HIS A 401 9.90 8.05 -17.47
N PHE A 402 9.08 8.86 -16.79
CA PHE A 402 8.79 8.66 -15.36
C PHE A 402 7.50 7.90 -15.08
N TRP A 403 6.40 8.27 -15.73
CA TRP A 403 5.04 7.89 -15.33
C TRP A 403 4.67 6.42 -15.58
N ASP A 404 5.34 5.76 -16.51
CA ASP A 404 5.07 4.35 -16.82
C ASP A 404 5.61 3.40 -15.75
N ASP A 405 6.74 3.76 -15.15
CA ASP A 405 7.37 3.00 -14.06
C ASP A 405 6.89 3.45 -12.68
N ASN A 406 6.24 4.61 -12.60
CA ASN A 406 5.79 5.24 -11.36
C ASN A 406 4.31 5.67 -11.44
N PRO A 407 3.36 4.75 -11.70
CA PRO A 407 1.94 5.09 -11.69
C PRO A 407 1.52 5.59 -10.31
N LEU A 408 0.44 6.37 -10.25
CA LEU A 408 -0.21 6.75 -8.99
C LEU A 408 -1.29 5.70 -8.61
N PRO A 409 -1.86 5.76 -7.39
CA PRO A 409 -2.85 4.79 -6.93
C PRO A 409 -4.10 4.70 -7.82
N GLU A 410 -4.73 3.52 -7.86
CA GLU A 410 -6.03 3.33 -8.55
C GLU A 410 -7.14 4.15 -7.88
N GLU A 411 -6.96 4.53 -6.61
CA GLU A 411 -7.84 5.36 -5.80
C GLU A 411 -7.84 6.85 -6.18
N LEU A 412 -6.85 7.28 -6.97
CA LEU A 412 -6.80 8.65 -7.48
C LEU A 412 -7.66 8.78 -8.74
N ASP A 413 -8.71 9.61 -8.71
CA ASP A 413 -9.41 10.01 -9.93
C ASP A 413 -8.57 11.07 -10.67
N VAL A 414 -8.36 10.88 -11.97
CA VAL A 414 -7.53 11.78 -12.79
C VAL A 414 -8.39 12.40 -13.89
N LEU A 415 -8.43 13.73 -13.92
CA LEU A 415 -9.14 14.53 -14.92
C LEU A 415 -8.14 15.37 -15.71
N VAL A 416 -7.97 15.05 -17.00
CA VAL A 416 -7.17 15.84 -17.94
C VAL A 416 -8.12 16.75 -18.72
N LEU A 417 -8.14 18.03 -18.36
CA LEU A 417 -8.93 19.07 -19.01
C LEU A 417 -8.05 19.77 -20.06
N HIS A 418 -8.26 19.50 -21.34
CA HIS A 418 -7.61 20.21 -22.43
C HIS A 418 -8.30 21.55 -22.75
N ASN A 419 -7.61 22.40 -23.50
CA ASN A 419 -7.96 23.80 -23.76
C ASN A 419 -9.13 24.05 -24.74
N GLY A 420 -10.07 23.11 -24.89
CA GLY A 420 -11.02 23.13 -26.01
C GLY A 420 -10.36 22.82 -27.36
N TYR A 421 -11.14 22.62 -28.43
CA TYR A 421 -10.55 22.51 -29.78
C TYR A 421 -10.04 23.87 -30.29
N THR A 422 -10.90 24.90 -30.20
CA THR A 422 -10.58 26.33 -30.37
C THR A 422 -11.58 27.09 -29.51
N GLY A 423 -11.22 27.45 -28.27
CA GLY A 423 -12.14 28.05 -27.30
C GLY A 423 -11.72 27.80 -25.86
N ALA A 424 -12.70 27.55 -24.98
CA ALA A 424 -12.48 27.26 -23.56
C ALA A 424 -13.35 26.09 -23.06
N ALA A 425 -12.82 25.35 -22.09
CA ALA A 425 -13.54 24.29 -21.38
C ALA A 425 -13.28 24.38 -19.87
N GLY A 426 -14.20 23.86 -19.07
CA GLY A 426 -14.15 24.03 -17.63
C GLY A 426 -14.76 22.88 -16.85
N VAL A 427 -14.18 22.63 -15.69
CA VAL A 427 -14.64 21.66 -14.69
C VAL A 427 -14.92 22.39 -13.37
N ARG A 428 -16.04 22.06 -12.74
CA ARG A 428 -16.39 22.47 -11.38
C ARG A 428 -16.61 21.24 -10.51
N ILE A 429 -16.04 21.24 -9.32
CA ILE A 429 -16.14 20.15 -8.34
C ILE A 429 -16.72 20.73 -7.05
N ASP A 430 -17.77 20.11 -6.53
CA ASP A 430 -18.29 20.43 -5.21
C ASP A 430 -17.47 19.70 -4.15
N LEU A 431 -16.78 20.45 -3.29
CA LEU A 431 -15.87 19.91 -2.30
C LEU A 431 -16.60 19.19 -1.16
N ASP A 432 -17.88 19.51 -0.93
CA ASP A 432 -18.68 18.84 0.10
C ASP A 432 -19.16 17.46 -0.35
N GLU A 433 -19.31 17.25 -1.66
CA GLU A 433 -19.75 15.97 -2.24
C GLU A 433 -18.65 14.90 -2.34
N LEU A 434 -17.39 15.22 -2.02
CA LEU A 434 -16.34 14.22 -1.96
C LEU A 434 -16.62 13.22 -0.84
N ASP A 435 -16.32 11.96 -1.11
CA ASP A 435 -16.32 10.92 -0.07
C ASP A 435 -15.03 11.04 0.79
N PRO A 436 -15.08 10.75 2.10
CA PRO A 436 -13.87 10.71 2.93
C PRO A 436 -12.84 9.72 2.38
N GLY A 437 -11.61 10.17 2.19
CA GLY A 437 -10.52 9.43 1.55
C GLY A 437 -10.40 9.64 0.03
N GLN A 438 -11.36 10.32 -0.60
CA GLN A 438 -11.34 10.58 -2.05
C GLN A 438 -10.27 11.61 -2.42
N GLN A 439 -9.57 11.32 -3.53
CA GLN A 439 -8.53 12.17 -4.08
C GLN A 439 -8.77 12.38 -5.58
N ILE A 440 -8.65 13.61 -6.04
CA ILE A 440 -8.90 13.99 -7.43
C ILE A 440 -7.72 14.84 -7.92
N LEU A 441 -7.11 14.44 -9.02
CA LEU A 441 -6.06 15.18 -9.72
C LEU A 441 -6.62 15.80 -11.00
N VAL A 442 -6.67 17.13 -11.06
CA VAL A 442 -7.05 17.88 -12.26
C VAL A 442 -5.81 18.46 -12.93
N THR A 443 -5.64 18.25 -14.24
CA THR A 443 -4.51 18.80 -14.99
C THR A 443 -4.89 19.34 -16.36
N GLY A 444 -4.13 20.31 -16.84
CA GLY A 444 -4.21 20.78 -18.23
C GLY A 444 -3.43 19.92 -19.24
N GLY A 445 -2.69 18.92 -18.76
CA GLY A 445 -1.68 18.23 -19.57
C GLY A 445 -0.50 19.14 -19.90
N THR A 446 0.01 19.06 -21.14
CA THR A 446 1.12 19.88 -21.61
C THR A 446 0.63 21.24 -22.12
N LEU A 447 0.92 22.31 -21.39
CA LEU A 447 0.58 23.68 -21.79
C LEU A 447 1.64 24.25 -22.74
N SER A 448 1.27 24.53 -23.99
CA SER A 448 2.18 25.00 -25.05
C SER A 448 1.71 26.29 -25.75
N GLY A 449 0.88 27.09 -25.07
CA GLY A 449 0.37 28.37 -25.56
C GLY A 449 -1.05 28.70 -25.12
N CYS A 450 -1.70 27.75 -24.46
CA CYS A 450 -2.98 27.87 -23.79
C CYS A 450 -2.89 28.61 -22.44
N THR A 451 -4.04 28.83 -21.81
CA THR A 451 -4.17 29.44 -20.49
C THR A 451 -5.00 28.53 -19.60
N MET A 452 -4.45 28.13 -18.46
CA MET A 452 -5.12 27.35 -17.43
C MET A 452 -5.38 28.24 -16.21
N VAL A 453 -6.61 28.28 -15.73
CA VAL A 453 -7.02 28.97 -14.50
C VAL A 453 -7.53 27.92 -13.53
N THR A 454 -7.13 28.03 -12.27
CA THR A 454 -7.70 27.21 -11.19
C THR A 454 -8.04 28.08 -10.00
N GLY A 455 -9.12 27.76 -9.29
CA GLY A 455 -9.54 28.56 -8.16
C GLY A 455 -10.62 27.92 -7.31
N VAL A 456 -10.78 28.44 -6.10
CA VAL A 456 -11.79 28.01 -5.13
C VAL A 456 -12.69 29.20 -4.80
N LYS A 457 -14.01 28.98 -4.85
CA LYS A 457 -15.03 29.92 -4.38
C LYS A 457 -16.00 29.18 -3.47
N GLY A 458 -16.08 29.59 -2.21
CA GLY A 458 -16.88 28.86 -1.22
C GLY A 458 -16.37 27.42 -1.07
N ARG A 459 -17.26 26.44 -1.23
CA ARG A 459 -16.96 25.00 -1.18
C ARG A 459 -16.85 24.38 -2.57
N GLN A 460 -16.46 25.15 -3.58
CA GLN A 460 -16.39 24.69 -4.96
C GLN A 460 -15.02 25.00 -5.57
N PHE A 461 -14.43 23.99 -6.20
CA PHE A 461 -13.22 24.11 -7.02
C PHE A 461 -13.59 24.29 -8.48
N TYR A 462 -12.82 25.11 -9.19
CA TYR A 462 -12.97 25.40 -10.61
C TYR A 462 -11.63 25.26 -11.32
N ALA A 463 -11.67 24.67 -12.50
CA ALA A 463 -10.59 24.66 -13.47
C ALA A 463 -11.13 25.13 -14.83
N LEU A 464 -10.49 26.12 -15.45
CA LEU A 464 -10.83 26.62 -16.78
C LEU A 464 -9.59 26.53 -17.67
N HIS A 465 -9.77 26.10 -18.91
CA HIS A 465 -8.67 25.94 -19.84
C HIS A 465 -9.06 26.46 -21.22
N ALA A 466 -8.38 27.50 -21.68
CA ALA A 466 -8.60 28.12 -22.98
C ALA A 466 -7.39 28.03 -23.92
N GLY A 467 -7.64 27.82 -25.20
CA GLY A 467 -6.59 27.68 -26.21
C GLY A 467 -7.11 27.15 -27.54
N THR A 468 -6.17 26.73 -28.39
CA THR A 468 -6.45 26.17 -29.70
C THR A 468 -5.55 24.97 -29.98
N ALA A 469 -6.12 23.88 -30.48
CA ALA A 469 -5.43 22.67 -30.90
C ALA A 469 -4.86 22.80 -32.33
N ILE A 470 -5.33 23.80 -33.08
CA ILE A 470 -4.81 24.16 -34.40
C ILE A 470 -4.04 25.49 -34.30
N SER A 471 -3.26 25.83 -35.33
CA SER A 471 -2.64 27.15 -35.49
C SER A 471 -3.47 28.03 -36.44
N PRO A 472 -4.66 28.54 -36.05
CA PRO A 472 -5.42 29.43 -36.90
C PRO A 472 -4.75 30.81 -36.87
N ASN A 473 -4.66 31.46 -38.03
CA ASN A 473 -4.12 32.81 -38.12
C ASN A 473 -5.02 33.87 -37.46
N GLU A 474 -6.27 33.53 -37.12
CA GLU A 474 -7.28 34.50 -36.65
C GLU A 474 -7.62 34.38 -35.15
N TRP A 475 -7.62 33.18 -34.56
CA TRP A 475 -7.97 32.99 -33.15
C TRP A 475 -6.72 33.00 -32.26
N LYS A 476 -6.69 33.91 -31.28
CA LYS A 476 -5.55 34.15 -30.38
C LYS A 476 -5.93 33.86 -28.93
N THR A 477 -5.20 32.96 -28.26
CA THR A 477 -5.45 32.61 -26.83
C THR A 477 -5.47 33.83 -25.93
N GLY A 478 -4.47 34.72 -26.08
CA GLY A 478 -4.34 35.93 -25.25
C GLY A 478 -5.41 37.00 -25.51
N GLN A 479 -6.38 36.75 -26.39
CA GLN A 479 -7.51 37.65 -26.64
C GLN A 479 -8.84 36.90 -26.63
N HIS A 480 -9.03 36.00 -27.58
CA HIS A 480 -10.25 35.21 -27.71
C HIS A 480 -10.38 34.20 -26.58
N GLY A 481 -9.28 33.58 -26.15
CA GLY A 481 -9.28 32.68 -24.98
C GLY A 481 -9.63 33.41 -23.67
N VAL A 482 -9.25 34.68 -23.53
CA VAL A 482 -9.68 35.53 -22.40
C VAL A 482 -11.19 35.70 -22.44
N ARG A 483 -11.75 36.12 -23.59
CA ARG A 483 -13.20 36.25 -23.77
C ARG A 483 -13.94 34.96 -23.47
N ASP A 484 -13.44 33.83 -23.97
CA ASP A 484 -14.10 32.54 -23.84
C ASP A 484 -14.03 32.03 -22.38
N ASN A 485 -12.93 32.26 -21.66
CA ASN A 485 -12.85 32.01 -20.21
C ASN A 485 -13.83 32.87 -19.39
N TYR A 486 -14.00 34.14 -19.76
CA TYR A 486 -14.99 35.02 -19.12
C TYR A 486 -16.42 34.52 -19.33
N ALA A 487 -16.77 34.16 -20.57
CA ALA A 487 -18.08 33.62 -20.90
C ALA A 487 -18.33 32.30 -20.16
N LEU A 488 -17.32 31.42 -20.13
CA LEU A 488 -17.39 30.12 -19.46
C LEU A 488 -17.57 30.28 -17.94
N LEU A 489 -16.82 31.17 -17.29
CA LEU A 489 -16.97 31.39 -15.86
C LEU A 489 -18.37 31.94 -15.51
N LYS A 490 -18.93 32.84 -16.32
CA LYS A 490 -20.32 33.31 -16.13
C LYS A 490 -21.35 32.20 -16.24
N LEU A 491 -21.11 31.21 -17.10
CA LEU A 491 -21.99 30.06 -17.22
C LEU A 491 -21.87 29.14 -16.00
N MET A 492 -20.65 28.91 -15.51
CA MET A 492 -20.36 27.99 -14.40
C MET A 492 -20.56 28.61 -13.00
N MET A 493 -20.60 29.93 -12.91
CA MET A 493 -20.79 30.70 -11.67
C MET A 493 -21.74 31.89 -11.94
N PRO A 494 -23.03 31.67 -12.24
CA PRO A 494 -23.95 32.72 -12.71
C PRO A 494 -24.12 33.91 -11.76
N GLU A 495 -23.87 33.71 -10.47
CA GLU A 495 -23.95 34.70 -9.40
C GLU A 495 -22.72 35.61 -9.29
N ASN A 496 -21.71 35.44 -10.15
CA ASN A 496 -20.53 36.31 -10.12
C ASN A 496 -20.83 37.72 -10.66
N ASP A 497 -20.15 38.72 -10.09
CA ASP A 497 -20.25 40.13 -10.52
C ASP A 497 -19.25 40.48 -11.64
N LEU A 498 -18.75 39.50 -12.40
CA LEU A 498 -17.69 39.71 -13.39
C LEU A 498 -18.20 40.53 -14.57
N THR A 499 -17.63 41.71 -14.77
CA THR A 499 -17.89 42.55 -15.94
C THR A 499 -16.87 42.29 -17.04
N ALA A 500 -17.28 42.45 -18.30
CA ALA A 500 -16.34 42.35 -19.42
C ALA A 500 -15.23 43.42 -19.28
N PRO A 501 -13.96 43.08 -19.54
CA PRO A 501 -12.88 44.04 -19.56
C PRO A 501 -13.03 44.99 -20.78
N PRO A 502 -12.40 46.18 -20.75
CA PRO A 502 -12.43 47.12 -21.87
C PRO A 502 -11.83 46.51 -23.16
N GLU A 503 -10.79 45.71 -23.00
CA GLU A 503 -10.12 44.97 -24.06
C GLU A 503 -10.00 43.50 -23.66
N TRP A 504 -10.15 42.61 -24.64
CA TRP A 504 -9.93 41.19 -24.43
C TRP A 504 -8.44 40.90 -24.53
N ASP A 505 -7.73 41.09 -23.43
CA ASP A 505 -6.32 40.78 -23.28
C ASP A 505 -6.01 40.12 -21.92
N ASN A 506 -4.77 39.66 -21.74
CA ASN A 506 -4.39 39.00 -20.50
C ASN A 506 -4.36 39.95 -19.28
N ASP A 507 -4.33 41.28 -19.47
CA ASP A 507 -4.41 42.25 -18.36
C ASP A 507 -5.84 42.30 -17.77
N GLY A 508 -6.85 41.80 -18.47
CA GLY A 508 -8.19 41.55 -17.93
C GLY A 508 -8.25 40.40 -16.93
N MET A 509 -7.43 39.36 -17.09
CA MET A 509 -7.54 38.11 -16.31
C MET A 509 -7.51 38.27 -14.77
N PRO A 510 -6.77 39.21 -14.15
CA PRO A 510 -6.85 39.45 -12.71
C PRO A 510 -8.27 39.67 -12.18
N ALA A 511 -9.14 40.36 -12.93
CA ALA A 511 -10.53 40.58 -12.52
C ALA A 511 -11.34 39.28 -12.54
N LEU A 512 -11.05 38.37 -13.48
CA LEU A 512 -11.60 37.00 -13.46
C LEU A 512 -11.12 36.25 -12.22
N LEU A 513 -9.85 36.37 -11.85
CA LEU A 513 -9.30 35.72 -10.66
C LEU A 513 -9.89 36.25 -9.35
N ASP A 514 -10.34 37.50 -9.31
CA ASP A 514 -11.00 38.12 -8.15
C ASP A 514 -12.38 37.53 -7.85
N CYS A 515 -12.97 36.77 -8.78
CA CYS A 515 -14.21 36.03 -8.51
C CYS A 515 -14.02 34.91 -7.48
N PHE A 516 -12.79 34.40 -7.36
CA PHE A 516 -12.42 33.31 -6.44
C PHE A 516 -11.90 33.84 -5.11
N SER A 517 -12.07 33.05 -4.05
CA SER A 517 -11.42 33.32 -2.76
C SER A 517 -9.91 33.13 -2.87
N GLN A 518 -9.49 32.10 -3.60
CA GLN A 518 -8.10 31.85 -3.96
C GLN A 518 -8.02 31.32 -5.39
N ALA A 519 -7.09 31.81 -6.20
CA ALA A 519 -6.90 31.34 -7.56
C ALA A 519 -5.46 31.49 -8.07
N THR A 520 -5.17 30.76 -9.14
CA THR A 520 -3.93 30.83 -9.93
C THR A 520 -4.25 30.80 -11.41
N MET A 521 -3.31 31.31 -12.21
CA MET A 521 -3.38 31.21 -13.66
C MET A 521 -2.00 30.88 -14.22
N ALA A 522 -1.91 29.90 -15.10
CA ALA A 522 -0.74 29.64 -15.94
C ALA A 522 -1.04 30.10 -17.36
N TYR A 523 -0.20 30.95 -17.94
CA TYR A 523 -0.42 31.48 -19.30
C TYR A 523 0.90 31.70 -20.06
N SER A 524 0.81 31.69 -21.39
CA SER A 524 1.95 32.00 -22.28
C SER A 524 1.97 33.47 -22.66
N GLY A 525 2.74 34.29 -21.94
CA GLY A 525 2.92 35.72 -22.21
C GLY A 525 3.96 36.00 -23.30
N LYS A 526 3.72 35.51 -24.53
CA LYS A 526 4.49 35.92 -25.73
C LYS A 526 4.41 37.45 -25.93
N PRO A 527 5.31 38.09 -26.70
CA PRO A 527 5.39 39.57 -26.75
C PRO A 527 4.06 40.31 -26.95
N GLU A 528 3.16 39.81 -27.80
CA GLU A 528 1.83 40.41 -28.05
C GLU A 528 0.76 40.08 -27.00
N ALA A 529 1.01 39.09 -26.14
CA ALA A 529 0.06 38.57 -25.14
C ALA A 529 0.59 38.71 -23.71
N LYS A 530 1.71 39.40 -23.51
CA LYS A 530 2.29 39.60 -22.20
C LYS A 530 1.49 40.66 -21.45
N MET A 531 1.05 40.31 -20.24
CA MET A 531 0.46 41.26 -19.29
C MET A 531 1.41 42.43 -19.04
N GLN A 532 0.89 43.64 -19.12
CA GLN A 532 1.62 44.87 -18.78
C GLN A 532 1.80 45.01 -17.27
N ARG A 533 0.81 44.57 -16.48
CA ARG A 533 0.88 44.60 -15.02
C ARG A 533 1.02 43.18 -14.46
N ALA A 534 2.13 42.91 -13.81
CA ALA A 534 2.34 41.62 -13.14
C ALA A 534 1.32 41.43 -11.99
N ASP A 535 0.77 40.22 -11.89
CA ASP A 535 -0.04 39.74 -10.77
C ASP A 535 0.63 38.47 -10.22
N ALA A 536 0.80 38.39 -8.90
CA ALA A 536 1.50 37.28 -8.26
C ALA A 536 0.78 35.92 -8.44
N ARG A 537 -0.53 35.94 -8.72
CA ARG A 537 -1.34 34.75 -9.01
C ARG A 537 -1.14 34.23 -10.43
N CYS A 538 -0.59 35.05 -11.32
CA CYS A 538 -0.39 34.75 -12.73
C CYS A 538 1.04 34.28 -12.99
N PHE A 539 1.19 33.04 -13.43
CA PHE A 539 2.43 32.42 -13.84
C PHE A 539 2.59 32.50 -15.34
N ASN A 540 3.42 33.45 -15.79
CA ASN A 540 3.85 33.48 -17.18
C ASN A 540 4.92 32.40 -17.39
N TYR A 541 4.59 31.36 -18.14
CA TYR A 541 5.52 30.26 -18.41
C TYR A 541 6.26 30.42 -19.74
N TYR A 542 6.03 31.50 -20.49
CA TYR A 542 6.84 31.79 -21.67
C TYR A 542 8.21 32.33 -21.24
N ARG A 543 9.28 31.69 -21.74
CA ARG A 543 10.67 32.14 -21.59
C ARG A 543 11.33 32.16 -22.98
N PRO A 544 11.66 33.34 -23.55
CA PRO A 544 12.26 33.41 -24.89
C PRO A 544 13.64 32.72 -24.98
N GLU A 545 14.33 32.55 -23.86
CA GLU A 545 15.59 31.84 -23.73
C GLU A 545 15.46 30.30 -23.77
N ILE A 546 14.24 29.75 -23.60
CA ILE A 546 13.98 28.31 -23.64
C ILE A 546 13.30 27.96 -24.97
N LEU A 547 13.97 27.15 -25.79
CA LEU A 547 13.51 26.83 -27.15
C LEU A 547 12.15 26.12 -27.17
N TYR A 548 11.99 25.09 -26.33
CA TYR A 548 10.75 24.32 -26.19
C TYR A 548 10.25 24.37 -24.74
N SER A 549 9.80 25.55 -24.33
CA SER A 549 9.15 25.74 -23.02
C SER A 549 7.74 25.18 -23.02
N VAL A 550 7.43 24.39 -21.99
CA VAL A 550 6.09 23.91 -21.69
C VAL A 550 5.76 24.18 -20.24
N CYS A 551 4.47 24.19 -19.91
CA CYS A 551 4.04 24.27 -18.52
C CYS A 551 3.14 23.08 -18.17
N CYS A 552 3.18 22.68 -16.91
CA CYS A 552 2.21 21.78 -16.30
C CYS A 552 1.45 22.53 -15.21
N SER A 553 0.18 22.21 -15.06
CA SER A 553 -0.66 22.75 -13.98
C SER A 553 -1.45 21.59 -13.39
N PHE A 554 -1.10 21.17 -12.18
CA PHE A 554 -1.73 20.07 -11.45
C PHE A 554 -2.47 20.64 -10.24
N SER A 555 -3.74 20.31 -10.08
CA SER A 555 -4.49 20.61 -8.86
C SER A 555 -4.93 19.31 -8.21
N LEU A 556 -4.47 19.06 -6.99
CA LEU A 556 -4.85 17.91 -6.21
C LEU A 556 -5.84 18.35 -5.15
N ILE A 557 -6.98 17.67 -5.16
CA ILE A 557 -8.08 17.87 -4.24
C ILE A 557 -8.16 16.60 -3.41
N LYS A 558 -8.14 16.74 -2.09
CA LYS A 558 -8.25 15.61 -1.17
C LYS A 558 -9.31 15.91 -0.14
N LYS A 559 -10.12 14.92 0.19
CA LYS A 559 -10.92 14.93 1.41
C LYS A 559 -10.36 13.86 2.32
N ASP A 560 -9.84 14.26 3.47
CA ASP A 560 -9.37 13.31 4.45
C ASP A 560 -10.55 12.54 5.08
N ARG A 561 -10.23 11.51 5.85
CA ARG A 561 -11.23 10.70 6.57
C ARG A 561 -11.99 11.47 7.66
N HIS A 562 -11.46 12.61 8.12
CA HIS A 562 -12.08 13.49 9.10
C HIS A 562 -13.04 14.49 8.42
N GLY A 563 -13.12 14.47 7.09
CA GLY A 563 -13.97 15.34 6.28
C GLY A 563 -13.31 16.69 5.93
N ASN A 564 -12.06 16.92 6.34
CA ASN A 564 -11.33 18.12 5.96
C ASN A 564 -10.95 18.03 4.49
N VAL A 565 -11.08 19.14 3.79
CA VAL A 565 -10.72 19.24 2.37
C VAL A 565 -9.49 20.10 2.22
N SER A 566 -8.53 19.61 1.47
CA SER A 566 -7.35 20.37 1.03
C SER A 566 -7.33 20.49 -0.49
N VAL A 567 -6.95 21.65 -1.00
CA VAL A 567 -6.71 21.89 -2.42
C VAL A 567 -5.33 22.51 -2.61
N GLU A 568 -4.47 21.83 -3.35
CA GLU A 568 -3.13 22.29 -3.69
C GLU A 568 -2.96 22.37 -5.21
N THR A 569 -2.46 23.49 -5.72
CA THR A 569 -2.13 23.66 -7.13
C THR A 569 -0.63 23.84 -7.33
N LEU A 570 -0.04 22.95 -8.10
CA LEU A 570 1.33 22.99 -8.61
C LEU A 570 1.32 23.53 -10.04
N THR A 571 2.08 24.59 -10.31
CA THR A 571 2.37 25.09 -11.65
C THR A 571 3.87 25.02 -11.89
N GLU A 572 4.27 24.39 -12.99
CA GLU A 572 5.68 24.11 -13.27
C GLU A 572 6.02 24.44 -14.73
N LEU A 573 6.99 25.34 -14.91
CA LEU A 573 7.65 25.55 -16.19
C LEU A 573 8.72 24.49 -16.36
N GLY A 574 8.70 23.80 -17.50
CA GLY A 574 9.78 22.91 -17.90
C GLY A 574 10.26 23.15 -19.32
N GLU A 575 11.41 22.57 -19.59
CA GLU A 575 12.03 22.52 -20.90
C GLU A 575 12.00 21.08 -21.42
N ILE A 576 11.60 20.92 -22.69
CA ILE A 576 11.66 19.64 -23.39
C ILE A 576 12.84 19.67 -24.36
N SER A 577 13.76 18.72 -24.21
CA SER A 577 14.90 18.54 -25.12
C SER A 577 14.90 17.15 -25.73
N GLN A 578 15.40 17.01 -26.95
CA GLN A 578 15.51 15.70 -27.60
C GLN A 578 16.49 14.80 -26.84
N ASP A 579 16.07 13.56 -26.57
CA ASP A 579 16.92 12.57 -25.91
C ASP A 579 17.88 11.96 -26.93
N SER A 580 19.14 12.37 -26.88
CA SER A 580 20.20 11.88 -27.77
C SER A 580 20.65 10.44 -27.48
N SER A 581 20.20 9.85 -26.37
CA SER A 581 20.61 8.49 -25.94
C SER A 581 19.71 7.38 -26.48
N ALA A 582 18.54 7.71 -27.02
CA ALA A 582 17.56 6.72 -27.47
C ALA A 582 17.86 6.22 -28.89
N GLU A 583 18.21 4.94 -29.03
CA GLU A 583 18.58 4.32 -30.31
C GLU A 583 17.42 4.05 -31.29
N ASN A 584 16.17 4.32 -30.91
CA ASN A 584 14.99 3.90 -31.68
C ASN A 584 14.44 5.01 -32.60
N LYS A 585 14.42 4.76 -33.92
CA LYS A 585 14.09 5.77 -34.96
C LYS A 585 12.58 5.90 -35.29
N SER A 586 11.69 5.09 -34.70
CA SER A 586 10.25 5.08 -35.02
C SER A 586 9.39 5.97 -34.12
N VAL A 587 9.89 6.34 -32.94
CA VAL A 587 9.19 7.14 -31.92
C VAL A 587 10.18 8.17 -31.39
N SER A 588 9.77 9.44 -31.28
CA SER A 588 10.64 10.49 -30.74
C SER A 588 10.75 10.36 -29.22
N ASN A 589 11.94 10.56 -28.68
CA ASN A 589 12.18 10.55 -27.23
C ASN A 589 12.66 11.93 -26.79
N PHE A 590 12.10 12.40 -25.69
CA PHE A 590 12.44 13.67 -25.08
C PHE A 590 12.74 13.50 -23.59
N VAL A 591 13.48 14.46 -23.06
CA VAL A 591 13.73 14.64 -21.64
C VAL A 591 13.02 15.91 -21.20
N TYR A 592 12.39 15.85 -20.04
CA TYR A 592 11.78 16.99 -19.36
C TYR A 592 12.69 17.44 -18.21
N GLU A 593 12.97 18.74 -18.15
CA GLU A 593 13.68 19.36 -17.03
C GLU A 593 12.83 20.51 -16.47
N ALA A 594 12.49 20.43 -15.18
CA ALA A 594 11.80 21.52 -14.48
C ALA A 594 12.74 22.72 -14.30
N ARG A 595 12.23 23.93 -14.56
CA ARG A 595 12.98 25.18 -14.51
C ARG A 595 12.48 26.15 -13.43
N ASP A 596 11.18 26.18 -13.19
CA ASP A 596 10.53 27.02 -12.17
C ASP A 596 9.24 26.35 -11.71
N THR A 597 9.10 26.15 -10.41
CA THR A 597 8.01 25.40 -9.79
C THR A 597 7.34 26.25 -8.71
N ARG A 598 6.01 26.32 -8.73
CA ARG A 598 5.20 27.03 -7.72
C ARG A 598 4.10 26.12 -7.20
N VAL A 599 4.03 25.99 -5.88
CA VAL A 599 2.91 25.33 -5.20
C VAL A 599 2.12 26.38 -4.45
N LYS A 600 0.79 26.33 -4.57
CA LYS A 600 -0.12 27.18 -3.82
C LYS A 600 -1.24 26.35 -3.22
N VAL A 601 -1.41 26.49 -1.90
CA VAL A 601 -2.59 25.98 -1.17
C VAL A 601 -3.74 26.94 -1.47
N LEU A 602 -4.87 26.42 -1.93
CA LEU A 602 -6.07 27.17 -2.28
C LEU A 602 -7.20 27.02 -1.25
N LEU A 603 -7.19 25.91 -0.51
CA LEU A 603 -8.07 25.64 0.63
C LEU A 603 -7.40 24.60 1.54
#